data_AF-A0A2W4TRZ3-F1
#
_entry.id   AF-A0A2W4TRZ3-F1
#
_cell.length_a   1.000
_cell.length_b   1.000
_cell.length_c   1.000
_cell.angle_alpha   90.00
_cell.angle_beta   90.00
_cell.angle_gamma   90.00
#
_symmetry.space_group_name_H-M   'P 1'
#
loop_
_entity.id
_entity.type
_entity.pdbx_description
1 polymer ?
#
loop_
_entity_poly.entity_id
_entity_poly.type
_entity_poly.pdbx_seq_one_letter_code
_entity_poly.pdbx_strand_id
1 'polypeptide(L)' 'MRRFVDDEGRAWDVVLGRESWGALYALFVPAGPGGTQPVRQALLQAAGYDAAYAELMDADEARIADLFRNSTPKES' A
#
# COMPACT_ATOMS: atom_id res chain seq x y z
N MET A 1 -9.08 4.51 -1.43
CA MET A 1 -8.45 3.37 -2.15
C MET A 1 -8.00 3.88 -3.51
N ARG A 2 -6.84 3.44 -4.01
CA ARG A 2 -6.36 3.78 -5.35
C ARG A 2 -5.82 2.55 -6.07
N ARG A 3 -5.85 2.58 -7.41
CA ARG A 3 -5.23 1.54 -8.24
C ARG A 3 -3.74 1.82 -8.42
N PHE A 4 -2.97 0.74 -8.49
CA PHE A 4 -1.55 0.75 -8.81
C PHE A 4 -1.24 -0.47 -9.67
N VAL A 5 -0.35 -0.31 -10.64
CA VAL A 5 0.20 -1.42 -11.45
C VAL A 5 1.70 -1.45 -11.20
N ASP A 6 2.22 -2.60 -10.80
CA ASP A 6 3.66 -2.73 -10.55
C ASP A 6 4.46 -2.94 -11.85
N ASP A 7 5.79 -2.95 -11.72
CA ASP A 7 6.71 -3.14 -12.85
C ASP A 7 6.54 -4.50 -13.57
N GLU A 8 5.86 -5.48 -12.94
CA GLU A 8 5.55 -6.79 -13.53
C GLU A 8 4.16 -6.80 -14.21
N GLY A 9 3.46 -5.65 -14.25
CA GLY A 9 2.14 -5.51 -14.85
C GLY A 9 1.00 -6.04 -13.97
N ARG A 10 1.25 -6.33 -12.69
CA ARG A 10 0.22 -6.82 -11.76
C ARG A 10 -0.54 -5.66 -11.14
N ALA A 11 -1.86 -5.80 -11.07
CA ALA A 11 -2.73 -4.79 -10.51
C ALA A 11 -2.89 -4.94 -8.99
N TRP A 12 -2.92 -3.81 -8.29
CA TRP A 12 -3.07 -3.72 -6.84
C TRP A 12 -4.10 -2.65 -6.47
N ASP A 13 -4.89 -2.95 -5.45
CA ASP A 13 -5.62 -1.96 -4.67
C ASP A 13 -4.72 -1.49 -3.52
N VAL A 14 -4.42 -0.19 -3.49
CA VAL A 14 -3.67 0.45 -2.41
C VAL A 14 -4.63 1.10 -1.45
N VAL A 15 -4.59 0.67 -0.19
CA VAL A 15 -5.46 1.16 0.89
C VAL A 15 -4.64 1.51 2.13
N LEU A 16 -5.13 2.48 2.90
CA LEU A 16 -4.53 2.82 4.18
C LEU A 16 -4.93 1.77 5.23
N GLY A 17 -3.94 1.04 5.74
CA GLY A 17 -4.07 0.15 6.87
C GLY A 17 -3.67 0.82 8.18
N ARG A 18 -4.26 0.37 9.27
CA ARG A 18 -3.86 0.75 10.63
C ARG A 18 -3.74 -0.51 11.46
N GLU A 19 -2.59 -0.70 12.11
CA GLU A 19 -2.40 -1.78 13.08
C GLU A 19 -2.51 -1.29 14.52
N SER A 20 -2.53 -2.24 15.44
CA SER A 20 -2.42 -2.00 16.89
C SER A 20 -1.24 -1.07 17.18
N TRP A 21 -1.39 -0.19 18.18
CA TRP A 21 -0.42 0.86 18.55
C TRP A 21 -0.33 2.07 17.60
N GLY A 22 -1.16 2.11 16.56
CA GLY A 22 -1.31 3.32 15.73
C GLY A 22 -0.35 3.41 14.55
N ALA A 23 0.41 2.36 14.25
CA ALA A 23 1.19 2.27 13.02
C ALA A 23 0.28 2.34 11.78
N LEU A 24 0.68 3.15 10.81
CA LEU A 24 -0.06 3.38 9.56
C LEU A 24 0.70 2.76 8.41
N TYR A 25 0.00 2.04 7.55
CA TYR A 25 0.60 1.28 6.45
C TYR A 25 -0.08 1.59 5.13
N ALA A 26 0.70 1.59 4.05
CA ALA A 26 0.19 1.34 2.73
C ALA A 26 -0.01 -0.17 2.58
N LEU A 27 -1.25 -0.63 2.42
CA LEU A 27 -1.57 -2.02 2.13
C LEU A 27 -1.80 -2.18 0.63
N PHE A 28 -1.06 -3.10 0.02
CA PHE A 28 -1.18 -3.48 -1.37
C PHE A 28 -1.92 -4.82 -1.44
N VAL A 29 -3.18 -4.77 -1.85
CA VAL A 29 -4.05 -5.93 -2.01
C VAL A 29 -4.07 -6.31 -3.50
N PRO A 30 -3.75 -7.56 -3.88
CA PRO A 30 -3.81 -7.98 -5.28
C PRO A 30 -5.21 -7.77 -5.84
N ALA A 31 -5.29 -7.16 -7.03
CA ALA A 31 -6.54 -6.87 -7.69
C ALA A 31 -6.81 -7.84 -8.85
N GLY A 32 -8.05 -8.30 -8.96
CA GLY A 32 -8.53 -9.14 -10.07
C GLY A 32 -8.82 -10.59 -9.69
N PRO A 33 -9.44 -11.36 -10.60
CA PRO A 33 -9.77 -12.77 -10.36
C PRO A 33 -8.48 -13.60 -10.25
N GLY A 34 -8.33 -14.34 -9.16
CA GLY A 34 -7.16 -15.20 -8.91
C GLY A 34 -5.97 -14.49 -8.27
N GLY A 35 -6.20 -13.44 -7.46
CA GLY A 35 -5.17 -12.82 -6.61
C GLY A 35 -4.46 -13.85 -5.75
N THR A 36 -3.32 -14.36 -6.24
CA THR A 36 -2.53 -15.44 -5.63
C THR A 36 -1.35 -14.89 -4.84
N GLN A 37 -1.10 -13.59 -4.95
CA GLN A 37 0.00 -12.90 -4.30
C GLN A 37 -0.39 -12.60 -2.86
N PRO A 38 0.53 -12.70 -1.89
CA PRO A 38 0.24 -12.23 -0.54
C PRO A 38 -0.03 -10.73 -0.56
N VAL A 39 -0.92 -10.27 0.33
CA VAL A 39 -1.04 -8.84 0.64
C VAL A 39 0.34 -8.34 1.08
N ARG A 40 0.72 -7.14 0.63
CA ARG A 40 1.97 -6.50 1.04
C ARG A 40 1.68 -5.24 1.85
N GLN A 41 2.59 -4.87 2.72
CA GLN A 41 2.47 -3.67 3.54
C GLN A 41 3.78 -2.88 3.58
N ALA A 42 3.69 -1.56 3.55
CA ALA A 42 4.81 -0.64 3.75
C ALA A 42 4.45 0.39 4.82
N LEU A 43 5.34 0.59 5.79
CA LEU A 43 5.12 1.53 6.89
C LEU A 43 5.16 2.97 6.37
N LEU A 44 4.13 3.75 6.69
CA LEU A 44 4.06 5.17 6.39
C LEU A 44 4.73 5.98 7.50
N GLN A 45 5.39 7.07 7.12
CA GLN A 45 6.06 7.98 8.06
C GLN A 45 5.15 9.12 8.53
N ALA A 46 3.88 9.09 8.13
CA ALA A 46 2.89 10.10 8.50
C ALA A 46 2.61 10.10 10.01
N ALA A 47 2.54 11.30 10.58
CA ALA A 47 2.30 11.51 12.01
C ALA A 47 0.86 11.20 12.48
N GLY A 48 -0.05 10.91 11.54
CA GLY A 48 -1.46 10.69 11.82
C GLY A 48 -2.24 10.25 10.59
N TYR A 49 -3.48 9.81 10.83
CA TYR A 49 -4.32 9.19 9.81
C TYR A 49 -4.57 10.11 8.60
N ASP A 50 -4.92 11.37 8.84
CA ASP A 50 -5.22 12.32 7.75
C ASP A 50 -3.99 12.58 6.87
N ALA A 51 -2.82 12.74 7.49
CA ALA A 51 -1.56 12.90 6.77
C ALA A 51 -1.20 11.64 5.95
N ALA A 52 -1.45 10.45 6.51
CA ALA A 52 -1.20 9.19 5.82
C ALA A 52 -2.17 8.97 4.64
N TYR A 53 -3.43 9.39 4.82
CA TYR A 53 -4.44 9.31 3.77
C TYR A 53 -4.07 10.25 2.62
N ALA A 54 -3.71 11.51 2.92
CA ALA A 54 -3.24 12.47 1.93
C ALA A 54 -1.97 11.96 1.23
N GLU A 55 -0.96 11.48 1.98
CA GLU A 55 0.26 10.90 1.42
C GLU A 55 -0.05 9.82 0.38
N LEU A 56 -0.99 8.91 0.66
CA LEU A 56 -1.34 7.84 -0.26
C LEU A 56 -2.20 8.29 -1.45
N MET A 57 -3.17 9.18 -1.23
CA MET A 57 -4.11 9.58 -2.30
C MET A 57 -3.48 10.60 -3.25
N ASP A 58 -2.62 11.48 -2.74
CA ASP A 58 -1.99 12.55 -3.52
C ASP A 58 -0.60 12.17 -4.04
N ALA A 59 -0.03 11.05 -3.58
CA ALA A 59 1.25 10.55 -4.09
C ALA A 59 1.24 10.38 -5.61
N ASP A 60 2.31 10.84 -6.23
CA ASP A 60 2.62 10.46 -7.60
C ASP A 60 2.91 8.95 -7.71
N GLU A 61 2.89 8.45 -8.93
CA GLU A 61 3.09 7.03 -9.19
C GLU A 61 4.47 6.53 -8.77
N ALA A 62 5.51 7.39 -8.85
CA ALA A 62 6.86 7.02 -8.44
C ALA A 62 6.94 6.79 -6.93
N ARG A 63 6.23 7.60 -6.14
CA ARG A 63 6.11 7.40 -4.68
C ARG A 63 5.39 6.11 -4.33
N ILE A 64 4.31 5.76 -5.01
CA ILE A 64 3.61 4.48 -4.78
C ILE A 64 4.48 3.28 -5.16
N ALA A 65 5.21 3.38 -6.28
CA ALA A 65 6.16 2.35 -6.69
C ALA A 65 7.30 2.18 -5.67
N ASP A 66 7.80 3.27 -5.08
CA ASP A 66 8.78 3.23 -4.01
C ASP A 66 8.26 2.52 -2.75
N LEU A 67 7.04 2.87 -2.30
CA LEU A 67 6.38 2.17 -1.19
C LEU A 67 6.21 0.68 -1.50
N PHE A 68 5.83 0.33 -2.72
CA PHE A 68 5.68 -1.07 -3.12
C PHE A 68 7.01 -1.83 -3.10
N ARG A 69 8.09 -1.26 -3.65
CA ARG A 69 9.42 -1.89 -3.62
C ARG A 69 9.93 -2.13 -2.20
N ASN A 70 9.62 -1.22 -1.28
CA ASN A 70 9.98 -1.33 0.14
C ASN A 70 8.95 -2.13 0.98
N SER A 71 7.89 -2.66 0.37
CA SER A 71 6.85 -3.40 1.08
C SER A 71 7.28 -4.82 1.41
N THR A 72 6.83 -5.30 2.58
CA THR A 72 6.98 -6.69 3.01
C THR A 72 5.65 -7.43 2.89
N PRO A 73 5.64 -8.77 2.74
CA PRO A 73 4.42 -9.54 2.89
C PRO A 73 3.76 -9.24 4.24
N LYS A 74 2.43 -9.08 4.24
CA LYS A 74 1.68 -8.98 5.47
C LYS A 74 1.67 -10.36 6.12
N GLU A 75 2.24 -10.47 7.32
CA GLU A 75 2.12 -11.68 8.13
C GLU A 75 0.67 -11.84 8.61
N SER A 76 0.16 -13.06 8.51
CA SER A 76 -1.21 -13.45 8.90
C SER A 76 -1.29 -13.78 10.38
#